data_AF-A0A2H6MUY6-F1
#
_entry.id   AF-A0A2H6MUY6-F1
#
_cell.length_a   1.000
_cell.length_b   1.000
_cell.length_c   1.000
_cell.angle_alpha   90.00
_cell.angle_beta   90.00
_cell.angle_gamma   90.00
#
_symmetry.space_group_name_H-M   'P 1'
#
loop_
_entity.id
_entity.type
_entity.pdbx_description
1 polymer ?
#
loop_
_entity_poly.entity_id
_entity_poly.type
_entity_poly.pdbx_seq_one_letter_code
_entity_poly.pdbx_strand_id
1 'polypeptide(L)'
;IKHGVHMMVATPGRLMDLLQKKMVGLDVCRYLALDEADRMIDMGFEGDIRTIFSYFKGQRQTLLFSATMPKKIQNFAKSALVKPITINVGRAGAASLDVIQEVEYVKEEAKMVYLLECLQKTPPPVLIFAEKKADVDAIHEYLLLKGVEAVAIHGGKDQEE
;
A
#
# COMPACT_ATOMS: atom_id res chain seq x y z
N ILE A 1 -10.95 -7.14 22.95
CA ILE A 1 -11.74 -5.88 23.01
C ILE A 1 -12.72 -5.87 24.23
N LYS A 2 -12.57 -6.77 25.21
CA LYS A 2 -13.48 -6.85 26.37
C LYS A 2 -13.37 -5.68 27.36
N HIS A 3 -12.26 -4.92 27.31
CA HIS A 3 -12.03 -3.75 28.15
C HIS A 3 -12.35 -2.40 27.46
N GLY A 4 -12.90 -2.44 26.24
CA GLY A 4 -13.02 -1.25 25.40
C GLY A 4 -11.69 -0.78 24.81
N VAL A 5 -11.75 0.09 23.80
CA VAL A 5 -10.57 0.72 23.18
C VAL A 5 -10.91 2.16 22.80
N HIS A 6 -9.92 3.05 22.90
CA HIS A 6 -10.06 4.44 22.44
C HIS A 6 -9.70 4.62 20.97
N MET A 7 -8.82 3.75 20.45
CA MET A 7 -8.35 3.75 19.06
C MET A 7 -8.27 2.32 18.54
N MET A 8 -8.60 2.12 17.27
CA MET A 8 -8.52 0.84 16.59
C MET A 8 -7.90 1.04 15.21
N VAL A 9 -6.89 0.24 14.90
CA VAL A 9 -6.33 0.10 13.55
C VAL A 9 -6.73 -1.27 13.03
N ALA A 10 -7.31 -1.33 11.83
CA ALA A 10 -7.82 -2.56 11.26
C ALA A 10 -7.83 -2.49 9.72
N THR A 11 -7.66 -3.65 9.07
CA THR A 11 -7.93 -3.80 7.64
C THR A 11 -9.44 -3.93 7.40
N PRO A 12 -9.97 -3.50 6.24
CA PRO A 12 -11.42 -3.48 5.99
C PRO A 12 -12.11 -4.82 6.23
N GLY A 13 -11.58 -5.91 5.67
CA GLY A 13 -12.18 -7.24 5.83
C GLY A 13 -12.21 -7.72 7.28
N ARG A 14 -11.16 -7.45 8.07
CA ARG A 14 -11.14 -7.84 9.49
C ARG A 14 -12.10 -7.00 10.34
N LEU A 15 -12.17 -5.70 10.08
CA LEU A 15 -13.12 -4.82 10.76
C LEU A 15 -14.56 -5.22 10.46
N MET A 16 -14.86 -5.54 9.19
CA MET A 16 -16.18 -6.01 8.77
C MET A 16 -16.63 -7.25 9.57
N ASP A 17 -15.77 -8.27 9.65
CA ASP A 17 -16.05 -9.50 10.39
C ASP A 17 -16.37 -9.22 11.86
N LEU A 18 -15.61 -8.32 12.50
CA LEU A 18 -15.82 -7.92 13.89
C LEU A 18 -17.15 -7.17 14.11
N LEU A 19 -17.53 -6.31 13.16
CA LEU A 19 -18.80 -5.57 13.19
C LEU A 19 -20.00 -6.51 13.01
N GLN A 20 -19.92 -7.43 12.04
CA GLN A 20 -20.98 -8.41 11.77
C GLN A 20 -21.19 -9.36 12.96
N LYS A 21 -20.10 -9.79 13.61
CA LYS A 21 -20.14 -10.60 14.84
C LYS A 21 -20.52 -9.81 16.08
N LYS A 22 -20.79 -8.50 15.95
CA LYS A 22 -21.10 -7.57 17.06
C LYS A 22 -20.04 -7.58 18.17
N MET A 23 -18.79 -7.88 17.82
CA MET A 23 -17.66 -7.84 18.75
C MET A 23 -17.16 -6.41 18.98
N VAL A 24 -17.46 -5.52 18.03
CA VAL A 24 -17.13 -4.09 18.03
C VAL A 24 -18.36 -3.31 17.59
N GLY A 25 -18.58 -2.14 18.19
CA GLY A 25 -19.54 -1.15 17.73
C GLY A 25 -18.82 0.15 17.33
N LEU A 26 -19.42 0.93 16.44
CA LEU A 26 -18.92 2.24 16.01
C LEU A 26 -19.80 3.39 16.50
N ASP A 27 -20.73 3.12 17.42
CA ASP A 27 -21.74 4.08 17.89
C ASP A 27 -21.15 5.37 18.46
N VAL A 28 -19.98 5.27 19.12
CA VAL A 28 -19.27 6.40 19.72
C VAL A 28 -18.08 6.90 18.88
N CYS A 29 -17.83 6.30 17.71
CA CYS A 29 -16.69 6.64 16.89
C CYS A 29 -16.90 7.98 16.18
N ARG A 30 -16.07 8.97 16.51
CA ARG A 30 -16.13 10.33 15.95
C ARG A 30 -15.15 10.58 14.81
N TYR A 31 -14.13 9.74 14.68
CA TYR A 31 -13.05 9.90 13.70
C TYR A 31 -12.83 8.61 12.94
N LEU A 32 -12.76 8.72 11.62
CA LEU A 32 -12.40 7.62 10.72
C LEU A 32 -11.28 8.08 9.79
N ALA A 33 -10.17 7.35 9.77
CA ALA A 33 -9.09 7.56 8.82
C ALA A 33 -9.03 6.40 7.83
N LEU A 34 -8.98 6.72 6.55
CA LEU A 34 -8.72 5.80 5.46
C LEU A 34 -7.33 6.10 4.94
N ASP A 35 -6.38 5.20 5.17
CA ASP A 35 -4.99 5.34 4.71
C ASP A 35 -4.74 4.45 3.49
N GLU A 36 -3.88 4.90 2.57
CA GLU A 36 -3.65 4.28 1.26
C GLU A 36 -4.96 3.91 0.52
N ALA A 37 -5.87 4.90 0.40
CA ALA A 37 -7.20 4.66 -0.16
C ALA A 37 -7.18 4.16 -1.61
N ASP A 38 -6.19 4.57 -2.41
CA ASP A 38 -5.96 3.99 -3.74
C ASP A 38 -5.73 2.48 -3.69
N ARG A 39 -4.80 2.02 -2.85
CA ARG A 39 -4.54 0.59 -2.67
C ARG A 39 -5.77 -0.18 -2.21
N MET A 40 -6.52 0.34 -1.22
CA MET A 40 -7.72 -0.35 -0.74
C MET A 40 -8.74 -0.56 -1.87
N ILE A 41 -8.91 0.42 -2.74
CA ILE A 41 -9.86 0.37 -3.85
C ILE A 41 -9.37 -0.51 -5.00
N ASP A 42 -8.06 -0.61 -5.20
CA ASP A 42 -7.44 -1.52 -6.17
C ASP A 42 -7.52 -2.98 -5.69
N MET A 43 -7.42 -3.22 -4.38
CA MET A 43 -7.67 -4.53 -3.76
C MET A 43 -9.14 -4.94 -3.74
N GLY A 44 -10.06 -4.07 -4.19
CA GLY A 44 -11.49 -4.36 -4.26
C GLY A 44 -12.26 -4.15 -2.94
N PHE A 45 -11.65 -3.50 -1.93
CA PHE A 45 -12.30 -3.27 -0.62
C PHE A 45 -13.36 -2.15 -0.62
N GLU A 46 -13.70 -1.57 -1.78
CA GLU A 46 -14.69 -0.50 -1.85
C GLU A 46 -16.03 -0.90 -1.21
N GLY A 47 -16.52 -2.10 -1.52
CA GLY A 47 -17.79 -2.62 -0.99
C GLY A 47 -17.76 -2.79 0.53
N ASP A 48 -16.65 -3.31 1.05
CA ASP A 48 -16.45 -3.50 2.49
C ASP A 48 -16.43 -2.15 3.22
N ILE A 49 -15.69 -1.17 2.68
CA ILE A 49 -15.62 0.17 3.28
C ILE A 49 -16.99 0.85 3.27
N ARG A 50 -17.74 0.76 2.17
CA ARG A 50 -19.11 1.29 2.09
C ARG A 50 -20.04 0.64 3.12
N THR A 51 -19.89 -0.66 3.33
CA THR A 51 -20.68 -1.38 4.32
C THR A 51 -20.26 -0.97 5.74
N ILE A 52 -18.97 -0.79 6.02
CA ILE A 52 -18.46 -0.24 7.30
C ILE A 52 -19.09 1.13 7.58
N PHE A 53 -19.21 2.00 6.57
CA PHE A 53 -19.83 3.31 6.75
C PHE A 53 -21.28 3.24 7.24
N SER A 54 -22.02 2.16 6.93
CA SER A 54 -23.40 1.98 7.37
C SER A 54 -23.54 1.65 8.87
N TYR A 55 -22.47 1.20 9.53
CA TYR A 55 -22.45 0.96 10.97
C TYR A 55 -22.34 2.23 11.81
N PHE A 56 -22.04 3.38 11.20
CA PHE A 56 -22.00 4.66 11.91
C PHE A 56 -23.41 5.26 11.99
N LYS A 57 -23.88 5.51 13.22
CA LYS A 57 -25.20 6.10 13.47
C LYS A 57 -25.22 7.62 13.51
N GLY A 58 -24.06 8.25 13.65
CA GLY A 58 -23.93 9.69 13.83
C GLY A 58 -22.92 10.32 12.89
N GLN A 59 -22.89 11.66 12.92
CA GLN A 59 -21.88 12.42 12.20
C GLN A 59 -20.47 12.12 12.76
N ARG A 60 -19.54 11.92 11.84
CA ARG A 60 -18.11 11.67 12.09
C ARG A 60 -17.26 12.57 11.20
N GLN A 61 -16.04 12.83 11.62
CA GLN A 61 -15.01 13.37 10.74
C GLN A 61 -14.31 12.22 10.03
N THR A 62 -14.24 12.29 8.71
CA THR A 62 -13.53 11.30 7.88
C THR A 62 -12.29 11.95 7.27
N LEU A 63 -11.13 11.32 7.44
CA LEU A 63 -9.89 11.65 6.78
C LEU A 63 -9.61 10.58 5.72
N LEU A 64 -9.16 10.99 4.54
CA LEU A 64 -8.79 10.10 3.46
C LEU A 64 -7.40 10.51 2.96
N PHE A 65 -6.46 9.59 3.08
CA PHE A 65 -5.10 9.71 2.60
C PHE A 65 -4.91 8.78 1.40
N SER A 66 -4.27 9.29 0.36
CA SER A 66 -4.04 8.56 -0.88
C SER A 66 -2.85 9.20 -1.59
N ALA A 67 -1.91 8.37 -2.06
CA ALA A 67 -0.75 8.85 -2.80
C ALA A 67 -1.14 9.28 -4.22
N THR A 68 -2.07 8.54 -4.83
CA THR A 68 -2.62 8.84 -6.15
C THR A 68 -4.09 9.24 -6.06
N MET A 69 -4.58 9.93 -7.08
CA MET A 69 -5.96 10.42 -7.12
C MET A 69 -6.60 10.20 -8.50
N PRO A 70 -6.63 8.96 -9.02
CA PRO A 70 -7.31 8.67 -10.28
C PRO A 70 -8.82 8.86 -10.13
N LYS A 71 -9.55 8.90 -11.26
CA LYS A 71 -10.99 9.22 -11.27
C LYS A 71 -11.82 8.30 -10.35
N LYS A 72 -11.42 7.03 -10.20
CA LYS A 72 -12.06 6.08 -9.28
C LYS A 72 -11.96 6.55 -7.81
N ILE A 73 -10.78 6.96 -7.37
CA ILE A 73 -10.55 7.47 -6.00
C ILE A 73 -11.22 8.82 -5.78
N GLN A 74 -11.18 9.72 -6.78
CA GLN A 74 -11.91 10.99 -6.70
C GLN A 74 -13.42 10.77 -6.49
N ASN A 75 -14.00 9.82 -7.23
CA ASN A 75 -15.42 9.47 -7.11
C ASN A 75 -15.71 8.83 -5.75
N PHE A 76 -14.83 7.93 -5.29
CA PHE A 76 -14.94 7.35 -3.96
C PHE A 76 -14.91 8.42 -2.87
N ALA A 77 -13.92 9.33 -2.90
CA ALA A 77 -13.77 10.42 -1.95
C ALA A 77 -14.99 11.34 -1.91
N LYS A 78 -15.57 11.69 -3.07
CA LYS A 78 -16.83 12.47 -3.15
C LYS A 78 -18.00 11.79 -2.45
N SER A 79 -18.05 10.46 -2.46
CA SER A 79 -19.11 9.69 -1.79
C SER A 79 -18.81 9.39 -0.32
N ALA A 80 -17.53 9.35 0.07
CA ALA A 80 -17.07 9.00 1.41
C ALA A 80 -16.95 10.21 2.35
N LEU A 81 -16.76 11.42 1.80
CA LEU A 81 -16.47 12.65 2.54
C LEU A 81 -17.59 13.68 2.37
N VAL A 82 -17.82 14.49 3.40
CA VAL A 82 -18.78 15.61 3.37
C VAL A 82 -18.02 16.91 3.32
N LYS A 83 -18.14 17.67 2.21
CA LYS A 83 -17.45 18.96 1.98
C LYS A 83 -15.97 18.95 2.43
N PRO A 84 -15.15 18.03 1.91
CA PRO A 84 -13.77 17.90 2.37
C PRO A 84 -12.92 19.12 2.00
N ILE A 85 -11.93 19.40 2.84
CA ILE A 85 -10.81 20.27 2.48
C ILE A 85 -9.73 19.40 1.85
N THR A 86 -9.34 19.71 0.62
CA THR A 86 -8.29 18.98 -0.09
C THR A 86 -6.94 19.63 0.20
N ILE A 87 -6.02 18.85 0.75
CA ILE A 87 -4.62 19.25 0.95
C ILE A 87 -3.78 18.41 0.00
N ASN A 88 -3.13 19.05 -0.96
CA ASN A 88 -2.24 18.41 -1.90
C ASN A 88 -0.81 18.88 -1.62
N VAL A 89 0.09 17.93 -1.36
CA VAL A 89 1.52 18.18 -1.24
C VAL A 89 2.17 17.72 -2.54
N GLY A 90 2.79 18.64 -3.29
CA GLY A 90 3.34 18.38 -4.62
C GLY A 90 2.30 18.32 -5.74
N ARG A 91 2.68 17.78 -6.90
CA ARG A 91 1.75 17.53 -8.02
C ARG A 91 1.08 16.17 -7.85
N ALA A 92 -0.24 16.17 -7.59
CA ALA A 92 -1.02 14.95 -7.48
C ALA A 92 -0.90 14.09 -8.75
N GLY A 93 -0.43 12.84 -8.59
CA GLY A 93 -0.31 11.87 -9.68
C GLY A 93 0.88 12.07 -10.63
N ALA A 94 1.78 13.01 -10.38
CA ALA A 94 3.04 13.10 -11.11
C ALA A 94 4.14 12.34 -10.34
N ALA A 95 4.96 11.57 -11.06
CA ALA A 95 6.23 11.11 -10.51
C ALA A 95 7.04 12.32 -10.04
N SER A 96 7.79 12.17 -8.95
CA SER A 96 8.64 13.26 -8.46
C SER A 96 9.56 13.72 -9.59
N LEU A 97 9.65 15.04 -9.81
CA LEU A 97 10.55 15.63 -10.79
C LEU A 97 12.02 15.35 -10.45
N ASP A 98 12.28 15.01 -9.18
CA ASP A 98 13.61 14.67 -8.67
C ASP A 98 13.99 13.19 -8.94
N VAL A 99 13.10 12.40 -9.54
CA VAL A 99 13.37 11.00 -9.89
C VAL A 99 13.67 10.89 -11.39
N ILE A 100 14.93 10.59 -11.70
CA ILE A 100 15.37 10.24 -13.04
C ILE A 100 14.88 8.82 -13.36
N GLN A 101 14.22 8.65 -14.50
CA GLN A 101 13.72 7.35 -14.97
C GLN A 101 14.41 6.98 -16.27
N GLU A 102 15.09 5.83 -16.26
CA GLU A 102 15.76 5.27 -17.42
C GLU A 102 15.15 3.92 -17.77
N VAL A 103 14.94 3.67 -19.06
CA VAL A 103 14.38 2.40 -19.56
C VAL A 103 15.40 1.75 -20.47
N GLU A 104 15.89 0.58 -20.08
CA GLU A 104 16.90 -0.16 -20.82
C GLU A 104 16.28 -1.46 -21.36
N TYR A 105 16.36 -1.64 -22.68
CA TYR A 105 15.82 -2.84 -23.34
C TYR A 105 16.83 -3.98 -23.27
N VAL A 106 16.47 -5.04 -22.54
CA VAL A 106 17.33 -6.20 -22.32
C VAL A 106 16.52 -7.46 -22.60
N LYS A 107 17.15 -8.45 -23.23
CA LYS A 107 16.54 -9.78 -23.41
C LYS A 107 16.33 -10.45 -22.05
N GLU A 108 15.27 -11.24 -21.90
CA GLU A 108 14.89 -11.84 -20.61
C GLU A 108 16.05 -12.63 -19.99
N GLU A 109 16.71 -13.46 -20.80
CA GLU A 109 17.86 -14.29 -20.40
C GLU A 109 19.09 -13.49 -19.96
N ALA A 110 19.19 -12.21 -20.36
CA ALA A 110 20.32 -11.35 -20.05
C ALA A 110 20.06 -10.42 -18.84
N LYS A 111 18.80 -10.28 -18.38
CA LYS A 111 18.44 -9.36 -17.28
C LYS A 111 19.23 -9.59 -16.01
N MET A 112 19.46 -10.85 -15.63
CA MET A 112 20.17 -11.21 -14.40
C MET A 112 21.64 -10.76 -14.43
N VAL A 113 22.32 -10.95 -15.57
CA VAL A 113 23.70 -10.50 -15.74
C VAL A 113 23.75 -8.97 -15.81
N TYR A 114 22.79 -8.38 -16.54
CA TYR A 114 22.68 -6.94 -16.70
C TYR A 114 22.42 -6.20 -15.38
N LEU A 115 21.74 -6.83 -14.43
CA LEU A 115 21.54 -6.28 -13.09
C LEU A 115 22.87 -5.90 -12.43
N LEU A 116 23.95 -6.66 -12.63
CA LEU A 116 25.27 -6.31 -12.09
C LEU A 116 25.82 -5.03 -12.73
N GLU A 117 25.54 -4.80 -14.01
CA GLU A 117 25.89 -3.54 -14.70
C GLU A 117 25.07 -2.37 -14.14
N CYS A 118 23.77 -2.60 -13.87
CA CYS A 118 22.93 -1.59 -13.19
C CYS A 118 23.48 -1.21 -11.82
N LEU A 119 23.97 -2.18 -11.04
CA LEU A 119 24.58 -1.93 -9.72
C LEU A 119 25.92 -1.17 -9.80
N GLN A 120 26.60 -1.19 -10.94
CA GLN A 120 27.78 -0.34 -11.17
C GLN A 120 27.39 1.11 -11.47
N LYS A 121 26.27 1.33 -12.18
CA LYS A 121 25.72 2.67 -12.44
C LYS A 121 25.12 3.29 -11.18
N THR A 122 24.39 2.48 -10.41
CA THR A 122 23.73 2.89 -9.16
C THR A 122 24.21 2.00 -8.01
N PRO A 123 25.22 2.45 -7.24
CA PRO A 123 25.78 1.64 -6.17
C PRO A 123 24.81 1.48 -4.99
N PRO A 124 24.91 0.38 -4.21
CA PRO A 124 24.14 0.19 -3.00
C PRO A 124 24.25 1.35 -1.99
N PRO A 125 23.20 1.62 -1.19
CA PRO A 125 21.97 0.83 -1.05
C PRO A 125 20.96 1.08 -2.17
N VAL A 126 20.39 -0.01 -2.70
CA VAL A 126 19.35 0.04 -3.74
C VAL A 126 18.20 -0.92 -3.42
N LEU A 127 17.04 -0.67 -4.03
CA LEU A 127 15.88 -1.55 -4.00
C LEU A 127 15.65 -2.13 -5.39
N ILE A 128 15.62 -3.46 -5.49
CA ILE A 128 15.35 -4.19 -6.73
C ILE A 128 13.97 -4.83 -6.60
N PHE A 129 13.04 -4.44 -7.46
CA PHE A 129 11.70 -5.02 -7.50
C PHE A 129 11.65 -6.13 -8.55
N ALA A 130 11.03 -7.26 -8.19
CA ALA A 130 10.70 -8.35 -9.10
C ALA A 130 9.21 -8.71 -8.96
N GLU A 131 8.64 -9.27 -10.03
CA GLU A 131 7.20 -9.55 -10.08
C GLU A 131 6.81 -10.77 -9.22
N LYS A 132 7.63 -11.83 -9.22
CA LYS A 132 7.34 -13.08 -8.52
C LYS A 132 8.31 -13.31 -7.37
N LYS A 133 7.83 -13.97 -6.32
CA LYS A 133 8.64 -14.39 -5.16
C LYS A 133 9.86 -15.22 -5.58
N ALA A 134 9.66 -16.17 -6.49
CA ALA A 134 10.73 -17.00 -7.03
C ALA A 134 11.82 -16.19 -7.76
N ASP A 135 11.44 -15.09 -8.41
CA ASP A 135 12.40 -14.21 -9.08
C ASP A 135 13.21 -13.41 -8.04
N VAL A 136 12.58 -12.98 -6.93
CA VAL A 136 13.27 -12.33 -5.81
C VAL A 136 14.33 -13.27 -5.22
N ASP A 137 13.97 -14.53 -4.94
CA ASP A 137 14.90 -15.52 -4.41
C ASP A 137 16.04 -15.81 -5.39
N ALA A 138 15.74 -15.97 -6.69
CA ALA A 138 16.75 -16.21 -7.72
C ALA A 138 17.73 -15.03 -7.87
N ILE A 139 17.23 -13.79 -7.82
CA ILE A 139 18.07 -12.58 -7.83
C ILE A 139 18.96 -12.54 -6.59
N HIS A 140 18.39 -12.80 -5.41
CA HIS A 140 19.12 -12.79 -4.14
C HIS A 140 20.25 -13.83 -4.11
N GLU A 141 19.97 -15.08 -4.48
CA GLU A 141 20.99 -16.14 -4.60
C GLU A 141 22.09 -15.75 -5.58
N TYR A 142 21.71 -15.19 -6.74
CA TYR A 142 22.67 -14.76 -7.75
C TYR A 142 23.60 -13.65 -7.23
N LEU A 143 23.04 -12.64 -6.53
CA LEU A 143 23.81 -11.55 -5.94
C LEU A 143 24.79 -12.05 -4.86
N LEU A 144 24.34 -12.96 -3.99
CA LEU A 144 25.20 -13.59 -2.99
C LEU A 144 26.36 -14.38 -3.63
N LEU A 145 26.08 -15.16 -4.68
CA LEU A 145 27.12 -15.88 -5.44
C LEU A 145 28.14 -14.94 -6.09
N LYS A 146 27.75 -13.70 -6.38
CA LYS A 146 28.62 -12.65 -6.92
C LYS A 146 29.31 -11.82 -5.83
N GLY A 147 29.11 -12.17 -4.56
CA GLY A 147 29.70 -11.48 -3.42
C GLY A 147 29.06 -10.11 -3.13
N VAL A 148 27.83 -9.89 -3.60
CA VAL A 148 27.05 -8.69 -3.30
C VAL A 148 26.15 -8.98 -2.10
N GLU A 149 26.29 -8.19 -1.04
CA GLU A 149 25.40 -8.26 0.11
C GLU A 149 23.99 -7.79 -0.28
N ALA A 150 23.01 -8.67 -0.08
CA ALA A 150 21.61 -8.41 -0.40
C ALA A 150 20.70 -9.08 0.62
N VAL A 151 19.47 -8.58 0.73
CA VAL A 151 18.39 -9.16 1.54
C VAL A 151 17.17 -9.30 0.65
N ALA A 152 16.51 -10.47 0.71
CA ALA A 152 15.27 -10.74 -0.02
C ALA A 152 14.04 -10.46 0.86
N ILE A 153 13.06 -9.74 0.30
CA ILE A 153 11.78 -9.47 0.97
C ILE A 153 10.63 -9.91 0.08
N HIS A 154 9.83 -10.88 0.53
CA HIS A 154 8.54 -11.22 -0.07
C HIS A 154 7.65 -11.92 0.96
N GLY A 155 6.33 -11.93 0.74
CA GLY A 155 5.36 -12.53 1.67
C GLY A 155 5.36 -14.06 1.72
N GLY A 156 6.50 -14.70 1.47
CA GLY A 156 6.75 -16.13 1.73
C GLY A 156 7.96 -16.35 2.64
N LYS A 157 8.72 -15.30 2.97
CA LYS A 157 9.74 -15.31 4.01
C LYS A 157 9.08 -15.32 5.38
N ASP A 158 9.71 -15.99 6.34
CA ASP A 158 9.30 -15.92 7.73
C ASP A 158 9.61 -14.53 8.29
N GLN A 159 8.73 -14.05 9.17
CA GLN A 159 8.79 -12.67 9.68
C GLN A 159 9.93 -12.43 10.68
N GLU A 160 10.66 -13.48 11.04
CA GLU A 160 11.83 -13.45 11.92
C GLU A 160 13.17 -13.30 11.17
N GLU A 161 13.16 -13.35 9.82
CA GLU A 161 14.33 -13.11 8.95
C GLU A 161 14.45 -11.66 8.48
#